data_AF-A0A3B1BXG4-F1
#
_entry.id   AF-A0A3B1BXG4-F1
#
_cell.length_a   1.000
_cell.length_b   1.000
_cell.length_c   1.000
_cell.angle_alpha   90.00
_cell.angle_beta   90.00
_cell.angle_gamma   90.00
#
_symmetry.space_group_name_H-M   'P 1'
#
loop_
_entity.id
_entity.type
_entity.pdbx_description
1 polymer ?
#
loop_
_entity_poly.entity_id
_entity_poly.type
_entity_poly.pdbx_seq_one_letter_code
_entity_poly.pdbx_strand_id
1 'polypeptide(L)' 'MGKRVPERNNEDIRELSLYSYRILYEIKNPDVFILAVIHKRRDFQLEMIER' A
#
# COMPACT_ATOMS: atom_id res chain seq x y z
N MET A 1 0.29 -8.54 -11.61
CA MET A 1 1.59 -7.94 -11.24
C MET A 1 1.32 -6.52 -10.76
N GLY A 2 1.84 -6.14 -9.58
CA GLY A 2 1.51 -4.86 -8.92
C GLY A 2 2.04 -3.63 -9.67
N LYS A 3 1.29 -2.53 -9.61
CA LYS A 3 1.64 -1.27 -10.29
C LYS A 3 2.58 -0.44 -9.40
N ARG A 4 3.44 0.36 -10.03
CA ARG A 4 4.23 1.38 -9.31
C ARG A 4 3.26 2.40 -8.72
N VAL A 5 3.50 2.79 -7.47
CA VAL A 5 2.71 3.82 -6.79
C VAL A 5 3.04 5.19 -7.38
N PRO A 6 2.08 5.94 -7.93
CA PRO A 6 2.34 7.25 -8.55
C PRO A 6 2.68 8.34 -7.51
N GLU A 7 2.27 8.18 -6.26
CA GLU A 7 2.50 9.17 -5.19
C GLU A 7 3.95 9.17 -4.64
N ARG A 8 4.79 8.19 -4.98
CA ARG A 8 6.21 8.14 -4.53
C ARG A 8 7.15 7.84 -5.69
N ASN A 9 8.22 8.63 -5.79
CA ASN A 9 9.32 8.42 -6.74
C ASN A 9 10.25 7.23 -6.38
N ASN A 10 9.78 6.32 -5.52
CA ASN A 10 10.52 5.13 -5.12
C ASN A 10 9.97 3.93 -5.91
N GLU A 11 10.79 3.41 -6.82
CA GLU A 11 10.41 2.36 -7.77
C GLU A 11 10.13 1.00 -7.12
N ASP A 12 10.56 0.82 -5.87
CA ASP A 12 10.44 -0.43 -5.11
C ASP A 12 9.11 -0.59 -4.38
N ILE A 13 8.37 0.51 -4.20
CA ILE A 13 7.05 0.51 -3.57
C ILE A 13 5.97 0.29 -4.64
N ARG A 14 5.18 -0.76 -4.43
CA ARG A 14 4.16 -1.23 -5.36
C ARG A 14 2.81 -1.33 -4.69
N GLU A 15 1.79 -1.21 -5.51
CA GLU A 15 0.41 -1.43 -5.11
C GLU A 15 -0.17 -2.68 -5.78
N LEU A 16 -0.88 -3.46 -4.97
CA LEU A 16 -1.82 -4.47 -5.43
C LEU A 16 -3.25 -4.05 -5.08
N SER A 17 -4.07 -3.84 -6.11
CA SER A 17 -5.50 -3.58 -5.96
C SER A 17 -6.27 -4.91 -5.95
N LEU A 18 -6.97 -5.20 -4.85
CA LEU A 18 -7.76 -6.43 -4.64
C LEU A 18 -9.17 -6.05 -4.20
N TYR A 19 -10.15 -6.15 -5.10
CA TYR A 19 -11.53 -5.72 -4.85
C TYR A 19 -11.59 -4.33 -4.21
N SER A 20 -12.14 -4.25 -2.99
CA SER A 20 -12.26 -3.02 -2.18
C SER A 20 -11.02 -2.74 -1.32
N TYR A 21 -9.90 -3.42 -1.52
CA TYR A 21 -8.65 -3.21 -0.80
C TYR A 21 -7.51 -2.76 -1.73
N ARG A 22 -6.56 -2.01 -1.17
CA ARG A 22 -5.23 -1.70 -1.74
C ARG A 22 -4.18 -2.23 -0.77
N ILE A 23 -3.26 -3.04 -1.26
CA ILE A 23 -2.11 -3.50 -0.50
C ILE A 23 -0.90 -2.73 -1.01
N LEU A 24 -0.23 -2.01 -0.11
CA LEU A 24 1.05 -1.38 -0.39
C LEU A 24 2.15 -2.32 0.09
N TYR A 25 3.10 -2.62 -0.79
CA TYR A 25 4.20 -3.50 -0.46
C TYR A 25 5.50 -2.99 -1.10
N GLU A 26 6.62 -3.33 -0.48
CA GLU A 26 7.95 -3.02 -0.97
C GLU A 26 8.70 -4.33 -1.22
N ILE A 27 9.44 -4.38 -2.33
CA ILE A 27 10.32 -5.52 -2.64
C ILE A 27 11.74 -5.11 -2.28
N LYS A 28 12.33 -5.76 -1.27
CA LYS A 28 13.75 -5.62 -0.94
C LYS A 28 14.38 -6.99 -1.02
N ASN A 29 15.00 -7.32 -2.15
CA ASN A 29 15.57 -8.65 -2.37
C ASN A 29 16.43 -9.09 -1.18
N PRO A 30 16.13 -10.26 -0.57
CA PRO A 30 15.26 -11.35 -1.06
C PRO A 30 13.78 -11.28 -0.61
N ASP A 31 13.40 -10.28 0.15
CA ASP A 31 12.15 -10.24 0.91
C ASP A 31 11.09 -9.28 0.32
N VAL A 32 9.84 -9.53 0.70
CA VAL A 32 8.70 -8.66 0.39
C VAL A 32 8.08 -8.19 1.69
N PHE A 33 7.98 -6.87 1.84
CA PHE A 33 7.43 -6.23 3.04
C PHE A 33 6.05 -5.69 2.74
N ILE A 34 5.03 -6.17 3.46
CA ILE A 34 3.70 -5.58 3.41
C ILE A 34 3.69 -4.35 4.30
N LEU A 35 3.52 -3.17 3.69
CA LEU A 35 3.56 -1.90 4.40
C LEU A 35 2.18 -1.52 4.95
N ALA A 36 1.12 -1.77 4.18
CA ALA A 36 -0.24 -1.42 4.57
C ALA A 36 -1.29 -2.24 3.82
N VAL A 37 -2.43 -2.47 4.48
CA VAL A 37 -3.66 -3.00 3.89
C VAL A 37 -4.77 -1.98 4.10
N ILE A 38 -5.22 -1.36 3.00
CA ILE A 38 -6.10 -0.19 3.01
C ILE A 38 -7.45 -0.61 2.40
N HIS A 39 -8.56 -0.38 3.09
CA HIS A 39 -9.89 -0.57 2.53
C HIS A 39 -10.33 0.69 1.75
N LYS A 40 -10.47 0.59 0.43
CA LYS A 40 -10.83 1.67 -0.51
C LYS A 40 -12.14 2.39 -0.19
N ARG A 41 -13.07 1.72 0.49
CA ARG A 41 -14.40 2.27 0.82
C ARG A 41 -14.52 2.73 2.27
N ARG A 42 -13.47 2.55 3.08
CA ARG A 42 -13.45 3.08 4.43
C ARG A 42 -12.83 4.46 4.34
N ASP A 43 -13.59 5.50 4.63
CA ASP A 43 -13.01 6.81 4.90
C ASP A 43 -12.11 6.67 6.13
N PHE A 44 -10.80 6.81 5.92
CA PHE A 44 -9.85 6.90 7.01
C PHE A 44 -10.02 8.29 7.63
N GLN A 45 -10.80 8.38 8.70
CA GLN A 45 -10.79 9.54 9.57
C GLN A 45 -9.39 9.68 10.14
N LEU A 46 -8.77 10.86 10.03
CA LEU A 46 -7.40 11.13 10.51
C LEU A 46 -7.19 10.71 11.97
N GLU A 47 -8.26 10.75 12.77
CA GLU A 47 -8.34 10.36 14.18
C GLU A 47 -8.04 8.87 14.44
N MET A 48 -8.16 8.00 13.42
CA MET A 48 -7.80 6.57 13.55
C MET A 48 -6.29 6.30 13.42
N ILE A 49 -5.48 7.33 13.13
CA ILE A 49 -4.01 7.24 12.99
C ILE A 49 -3.31 7.75 14.28
N GLU A 50 -4.01 7.81 15.41
CA GLU A 50 -3.38 8.09 16.70
C GLU A 50 -2.87 6.79 17.35
N ARG A 51 -1.62 6.88 17.84
CA ARG A 51 -0.67 5.83 18.24
C ARG A 51 -1.21 4.67 19.07
#